data_AF-A0A7L1GFS9-F1
#
_entry.id   AF-A0A7L1GFS9-F1
#
_cell.length_a   1.000
_cell.length_b   1.000
_cell.length_c   1.000
_cell.angle_alpha   90.00
_cell.angle_beta   90.00
_cell.angle_gamma   90.00
#
_symmetry.space_group_name_H-M   'P 1'
#
loop_
_entity.id
_entity.type
_entity.pdbx_description
1 polymer ?
#
loop_
_entity_poly.entity_id
_entity_poly.type
_entity_poly.pdbx_seq_one_letter_code
_entity_poly.pdbx_strand_id
1 'polypeptide(L)'
;RHGRLRALLRWLAQFPQPAQAVDSVLEHLAARRREEVRELLCAAMEDYTPSEVKLEDFFESGRYECGAAGSAGMPQWVLSALVRGQLDPFVSNVLLLRSIFLRVQVENMQRPSAHRTALPIRQVIYGLLLTEPRGSPAPPPGRQSTQLPVVCEFGRLQKTIQKTNVQAASLPTEFCGDHFPLDKLTEVPLSSRQLLLLETLGVRMSSLAAVPSHLQLPAAVTCYWLRCSEPPVRIHQLKALLLMIVSGELHRTTTDPGPPVSPAEEDSVAYHQFVKWKEKKLPSQEFDLDAAHSFCQWQCCLQMGLYLNQLLSAPLAEPDLSSRLYSGTLVHRLCQELKSAPSVESLFSVSQSLTGLYQLLLKTVES
;
A
#
# COMPACT_ATOMS: atom_id res chain seq x y z
N ARG A 1 27.67 12.07 0.41
CA ARG A 1 27.03 10.82 -0.10
C ARG A 1 27.26 10.55 -1.60
N HIS A 2 27.40 11.56 -2.47
CA HIS A 2 27.58 11.34 -3.94
C HIS A 2 29.01 11.06 -4.42
N GLY A 3 30.03 11.12 -3.55
CA GLY A 3 31.44 10.94 -3.94
C GLY A 3 31.77 9.56 -4.50
N ARG A 4 31.23 8.49 -3.91
CA ARG A 4 31.46 7.10 -4.36
C ARG A 4 30.86 6.82 -5.73
N LEU A 5 29.64 7.28 -5.98
CA LEU A 5 28.99 7.14 -7.29
C LEU A 5 29.75 7.91 -8.37
N ARG A 6 30.18 9.15 -8.08
CA ARG A 6 31.00 9.94 -9.02
C ARG A 6 32.33 9.28 -9.33
N ALA A 7 32.98 8.67 -8.34
CA ALA A 7 34.22 7.93 -8.56
C ALA A 7 33.99 6.70 -9.44
N LEU A 8 32.94 5.92 -9.16
CA LEU A 8 32.57 4.75 -9.96
C LEU A 8 32.26 5.12 -11.42
N LEU A 9 31.49 6.19 -11.66
CA LEU A 9 31.17 6.64 -13.02
C LEU A 9 32.41 7.12 -13.78
N ARG A 10 33.32 7.85 -13.11
CA ARG A 10 34.60 8.25 -13.73
C ARG A 10 35.51 7.07 -14.02
N TRP A 11 35.45 6.03 -13.19
CA TRP A 11 36.20 4.80 -13.40
C TRP A 11 35.61 4.03 -14.60
N LEU A 12 34.30 3.84 -14.66
CA LEU A 12 33.60 3.21 -15.78
C LEU A 12 33.84 3.94 -17.11
N ALA A 13 33.89 5.27 -17.10
CA ALA A 13 34.12 6.09 -18.29
C ALA A 13 35.52 5.90 -18.93
N GLN A 14 36.45 5.24 -18.25
CA GLN A 14 37.78 4.95 -18.80
C GLN A 14 37.78 3.73 -19.73
N PHE A 15 36.73 2.91 -19.68
CA PHE A 15 36.62 1.71 -20.50
C PHE A 15 35.89 2.03 -21.81
N PRO A 16 36.45 1.67 -22.98
CA PRO A 16 35.83 1.92 -24.28
C PRO A 16 34.63 0.99 -24.55
N GLN A 17 34.57 -0.18 -23.89
CA GLN A 17 33.48 -1.13 -24.03
C GLN A 17 33.09 -1.77 -22.68
N PRO A 18 31.81 -2.09 -22.47
CA PRO A 18 31.34 -2.71 -21.23
C PRO A 18 32.05 -4.01 -20.85
N ALA A 19 32.40 -4.85 -21.83
CA ALA A 19 33.10 -6.12 -21.59
C ALA A 19 34.45 -5.91 -20.85
N GLN A 20 35.19 -4.86 -21.21
CA GLN A 20 36.48 -4.54 -20.58
C GLN A 20 36.31 -4.04 -19.14
N ALA A 21 35.22 -3.32 -18.86
CA ALA A 21 34.87 -2.92 -17.50
C ALA A 21 34.50 -4.14 -16.65
N VAL A 22 33.74 -5.09 -17.21
CA VAL A 22 33.42 -6.37 -16.54
C VAL A 22 34.69 -7.14 -16.21
N ASP A 23 35.61 -7.32 -17.17
CA ASP A 23 36.88 -7.99 -16.93
C ASP A 23 37.67 -7.35 -15.78
N SER A 24 37.75 -6.01 -15.76
CA SER A 24 38.43 -5.29 -14.68
C SER A 24 37.74 -5.45 -13.32
N VAL A 25 36.40 -5.55 -13.25
CA VAL A 25 35.70 -5.89 -11.99
C VAL A 25 36.07 -7.31 -11.54
N LEU A 26 36.11 -8.28 -12.45
CA LEU A 26 36.36 -9.69 -12.12
C LEU A 26 37.77 -9.93 -11.57
N GLU A 27 38.76 -9.10 -11.94
CA GLU A 27 40.11 -9.15 -11.37
C GLU A 27 40.12 -8.99 -9.85
N HIS A 28 39.16 -8.24 -9.30
CA HIS A 28 39.02 -7.98 -7.86
C HIS A 28 38.30 -9.12 -7.11
N LEU A 29 37.83 -10.15 -7.82
CA LEU A 29 37.12 -11.29 -7.24
C LEU A 29 38.00 -12.55 -7.20
N ALA A 30 37.69 -13.44 -6.26
CA ALA A 30 38.34 -14.75 -6.17
C ALA A 30 38.06 -15.58 -7.43
N ALA A 31 39.09 -16.25 -7.97
CA ALA A 31 39.04 -16.99 -9.24
C ALA A 31 37.81 -17.91 -9.36
N ARG A 32 37.46 -18.63 -8.29
CA ARG A 32 36.32 -19.56 -8.24
C ARG A 32 34.93 -18.93 -8.51
N ARG A 33 34.79 -17.61 -8.36
CA ARG A 33 33.52 -16.88 -8.55
C ARG A 33 33.50 -16.05 -9.84
N ARG A 34 34.61 -15.98 -10.58
CA ARG A 34 34.74 -15.05 -11.70
C ARG A 34 33.75 -15.36 -12.81
N GLU A 35 33.60 -16.63 -13.18
CA GLU A 35 32.66 -16.99 -14.26
C GLU A 35 31.20 -16.89 -13.85
N GLU A 36 30.85 -17.32 -12.64
CA GLU A 36 29.50 -17.10 -12.11
C GLU A 36 29.13 -15.61 -12.12
N VAL A 37 30.03 -14.74 -11.65
CA VAL A 37 29.78 -13.30 -11.62
C VAL A 37 29.83 -12.67 -13.01
N ARG A 38 30.67 -13.18 -13.92
CA ARG A 38 30.70 -12.75 -15.33
C ARG A 38 29.34 -13.00 -15.97
N GLU A 39 28.83 -14.22 -15.89
CA GLU A 39 27.53 -14.60 -16.45
C GLU A 39 26.43 -13.72 -15.87
N LEU A 40 26.41 -13.49 -14.55
CA LEU A 40 25.44 -12.60 -13.92
C LEU A 40 25.52 -11.15 -14.41
N LEU A 41 26.73 -10.60 -14.56
CA LEU A 41 26.92 -9.23 -15.04
C LEU A 41 26.52 -9.10 -16.51
N CYS A 42 26.89 -10.07 -17.36
CA CYS A 42 26.51 -10.10 -18.76
C CYS A 42 24.99 -10.21 -18.91
N ALA A 43 24.35 -11.14 -18.22
CA ALA A 43 22.89 -11.27 -18.22
C ALA A 43 22.20 -9.99 -17.74
N ALA A 44 22.68 -9.37 -16.65
CA ALA A 44 22.13 -8.11 -16.16
C ALA A 44 22.31 -6.94 -17.16
N MET A 45 23.33 -6.97 -18.02
CA MET A 45 23.49 -5.97 -19.06
C MET A 45 22.51 -6.15 -20.22
N GLU A 46 22.06 -7.38 -20.50
CA GLU A 46 21.04 -7.65 -21.51
C GLU A 46 19.73 -6.91 -21.17
N ASP A 47 19.40 -6.78 -19.88
CA ASP A 47 18.23 -6.01 -19.40
C ASP A 47 18.28 -4.51 -19.78
N TYR A 48 19.46 -3.97 -20.06
CA TYR A 48 19.66 -2.57 -20.48
C TYR A 48 19.82 -2.42 -22.00
N THR A 49 19.74 -3.52 -22.76
CA THR A 49 19.76 -3.42 -24.22
C THR A 49 18.54 -2.64 -24.70
N PRO A 50 18.69 -1.72 -25.68
CA PRO A 50 17.56 -0.98 -26.22
C PRO A 50 16.49 -1.95 -26.71
N SER A 51 15.30 -1.88 -26.12
CA SER A 51 14.16 -2.67 -26.56
C SER A 51 13.65 -2.13 -27.90
N GLU A 52 13.18 -3.02 -28.77
CA GLU A 52 12.43 -2.63 -29.99
C GLU A 52 11.03 -2.07 -29.66
N VAL A 53 10.61 -2.13 -28.39
CA VAL A 53 9.31 -1.63 -27.94
C VAL A 53 9.26 -0.09 -28.02
N LYS A 54 8.32 0.41 -28.84
CA LYS A 54 8.01 1.83 -28.93
C LYS A 54 7.08 2.25 -27.79
N LEU A 55 7.61 3.02 -26.84
CA LEU A 55 6.80 3.58 -25.75
C LEU A 55 5.84 4.68 -26.22
N GLU A 56 6.03 5.23 -27.43
CA GLU A 56 5.12 6.20 -28.05
C GLU A 56 3.69 5.63 -28.12
N ASP A 57 3.54 4.39 -28.60
CA ASP A 57 2.25 3.71 -28.70
C ASP A 57 1.56 3.55 -27.33
N PHE A 58 2.35 3.36 -26.27
CA PHE A 58 1.85 3.29 -24.90
C PHE A 58 1.31 4.65 -24.44
N PHE A 59 2.05 5.74 -24.64
CA PHE A 59 1.60 7.06 -24.21
C PHE A 59 0.46 7.62 -25.06
N GLU A 60 0.40 7.28 -26.34
CA GLU A 60 -0.67 7.74 -27.25
C GLU A 60 -1.95 6.91 -27.11
N SER A 61 -1.83 5.58 -27.03
CA SER A 61 -2.98 4.67 -27.13
C SER A 61 -3.22 3.82 -25.87
N GLY A 62 -2.36 3.93 -24.85
CA GLY A 62 -2.43 3.13 -23.63
C GLY A 62 -2.11 1.65 -23.85
N ARG A 63 -1.59 1.28 -25.02
CA ARG A 63 -1.31 -0.10 -25.41
C ARG A 63 0.16 -0.42 -25.15
N TYR A 64 0.40 -1.42 -24.32
CA TYR A 64 1.71 -1.98 -24.11
C TYR A 64 1.57 -3.48 -23.89
N GLU A 65 2.32 -4.27 -24.63
CA GLU A 65 2.35 -5.72 -24.52
C GLU A 65 3.72 -6.16 -24.01
N CYS A 66 3.75 -6.68 -22.79
CA CYS A 66 4.94 -7.29 -22.24
C CYS A 66 4.99 -8.77 -22.66
N GLY A 67 5.82 -9.10 -23.66
CA GLY A 67 5.97 -10.49 -24.12
C GLY A 67 6.36 -11.46 -23.01
N ALA A 68 7.23 -11.04 -22.08
CA ALA A 68 7.63 -11.85 -20.93
C ALA A 68 6.47 -12.12 -19.96
N ALA A 69 5.63 -11.11 -19.70
CA ALA A 69 4.51 -11.25 -18.75
C ALA A 69 3.34 -12.05 -19.35
N GLY A 70 3.09 -11.92 -20.66
CA GLY A 70 2.16 -12.80 -21.38
C GLY A 70 2.62 -14.26 -21.37
N SER A 71 3.92 -14.50 -21.57
CA SER A 71 4.52 -15.84 -21.52
C SER A 71 4.46 -16.48 -20.13
N ALA A 72 4.36 -15.67 -19.07
CA ALA A 72 4.24 -16.13 -17.69
C ALA A 72 2.80 -16.52 -17.28
N GLY A 73 1.83 -16.46 -18.21
CA GLY A 73 0.45 -16.89 -17.97
C GLY A 73 -0.37 -15.94 -17.09
N MET A 74 0.02 -14.67 -16.98
CA MET A 74 -0.77 -13.67 -16.26
C MET A 74 -2.02 -13.26 -17.05
N PRO A 75 -3.17 -13.09 -16.39
CA PRO A 75 -4.37 -12.51 -16.99
C PRO A 75 -4.13 -11.18 -17.70
N GLN A 76 -4.70 -11.02 -18.90
CA GLN A 76 -4.50 -9.81 -19.71
C GLN A 76 -4.98 -8.53 -18.99
N TRP A 77 -6.04 -8.63 -18.18
CA TRP A 77 -6.54 -7.50 -17.41
C TRP A 77 -5.56 -7.08 -16.30
N VAL A 78 -4.86 -8.02 -15.67
CA VAL A 78 -3.83 -7.75 -14.66
C VAL A 78 -2.64 -7.04 -15.31
N LEU A 79 -2.17 -7.53 -16.45
CA LEU A 79 -1.10 -6.89 -17.21
C LEU A 79 -1.47 -5.45 -17.59
N SER A 80 -2.66 -5.27 -18.16
CA SER A 80 -3.17 -3.95 -18.54
C SER A 80 -3.29 -3.00 -17.34
N ALA A 81 -3.71 -3.51 -16.18
CA ALA A 81 -3.85 -2.72 -14.97
C ALA A 81 -2.50 -2.35 -14.34
N LEU A 82 -1.51 -3.26 -14.35
CA LEU A 82 -0.15 -2.97 -13.88
C LEU A 82 0.52 -1.89 -14.75
N VAL A 83 0.41 -2.02 -16.07
CA VAL A 83 0.97 -1.07 -17.04
C VAL A 83 0.37 0.33 -16.85
N ARG A 84 -0.94 0.41 -16.58
CA ARG A 84 -1.63 1.68 -16.30
C ARG A 84 -1.43 2.21 -14.87
N GLY A 85 -0.67 1.51 -14.02
CA GLY A 85 -0.47 1.88 -12.62
C GLY A 85 -1.72 1.74 -11.75
N GLN A 86 -2.72 0.97 -12.18
CA GLN A 86 -3.96 0.69 -11.45
C GLN A 86 -3.80 -0.45 -10.43
N LEU A 87 -2.79 -1.31 -10.62
CA LEU A 87 -2.39 -2.33 -9.65
C LEU A 87 -0.95 -2.05 -9.19
N ASP A 88 -0.68 -2.29 -7.91
CA ASP A 88 0.68 -2.22 -7.37
C ASP A 88 1.51 -3.44 -7.78
N PRO A 89 2.85 -3.29 -8.01
CA PRO A 89 3.77 -4.40 -8.26
C PRO A 89 3.75 -5.52 -7.21
N PHE A 90 3.18 -5.27 -6.02
CA PHE A 90 2.79 -6.29 -5.06
C PHE A 90 2.07 -7.47 -5.73
N VAL A 91 1.13 -7.21 -6.65
CA VAL A 91 0.34 -8.24 -7.34
C VAL A 91 1.22 -9.14 -8.20
N SER A 92 2.10 -8.55 -9.03
CA SER A 92 3.02 -9.33 -9.86
C SER A 92 4.04 -10.12 -9.04
N ASN A 93 4.54 -9.55 -7.93
CA ASN A 93 5.46 -10.25 -7.03
C ASN A 93 4.82 -11.50 -6.41
N VAL A 94 3.55 -11.41 -6.00
CA VAL A 94 2.82 -12.57 -5.46
C VAL A 94 2.60 -13.61 -6.55
N LEU A 95 2.10 -13.20 -7.72
CA LEU A 95 1.76 -14.12 -8.81
C LEU A 95 2.99 -14.86 -9.37
N LEU A 96 4.08 -14.13 -9.61
CA LEU A 96 5.26 -14.66 -10.30
C LEU A 96 6.30 -15.23 -9.33
N LEU A 97 6.61 -14.49 -8.27
CA LEU A 97 7.72 -14.83 -7.37
C LEU A 97 7.27 -15.60 -6.13
N ARG A 98 5.95 -15.63 -5.86
CA ARG A 98 5.36 -16.14 -4.60
C ARG A 98 6.10 -15.63 -3.37
N SER A 99 6.62 -14.40 -3.45
CA SER A 99 7.40 -13.79 -2.39
C SER A 99 7.30 -12.27 -2.40
N ILE A 100 7.33 -11.66 -1.22
CA ILE A 100 7.23 -10.21 -1.05
C ILE A 100 8.16 -9.69 0.05
N PHE A 101 8.65 -8.47 -0.12
CA PHE A 101 9.32 -7.71 0.94
C PHE A 101 8.34 -6.70 1.55
N LEU A 102 8.10 -6.84 2.85
CA LEU A 102 7.29 -5.90 3.60
C LEU A 102 8.14 -4.67 3.93
N ARG A 103 7.76 -3.50 3.38
CA ARG A 103 8.52 -2.26 3.56
C ARG A 103 8.58 -1.87 5.04
N VAL A 104 9.78 -1.76 5.58
CA VAL A 104 10.00 -1.38 6.99
C VAL A 104 9.74 0.11 7.17
N GLN A 105 8.84 0.44 8.09
CA GLN A 105 8.53 1.83 8.46
C GLN A 105 9.33 2.24 9.72
N VAL A 106 9.32 3.54 10.05
CA VAL A 106 9.90 4.04 11.30
C VAL A 106 8.94 3.73 12.45
N GLU A 107 8.98 2.48 12.91
CA GLU A 107 8.10 1.92 13.93
C GLU A 107 8.87 1.44 15.18
N ASN A 108 8.15 1.03 16.24
CA ASN A 108 8.75 0.45 17.44
C ASN A 108 9.37 -0.94 17.17
N MET A 109 10.63 -0.94 16.73
CA MET A 109 11.72 -1.76 17.28
C MET A 109 11.35 -3.06 18.02
N GLN A 110 10.89 -2.86 19.25
CA GLN A 110 10.72 -3.88 20.28
C GLN A 110 9.40 -4.64 20.16
N ARG A 111 8.47 -4.15 19.34
CA ARG A 111 7.17 -4.78 19.07
C ARG A 111 7.26 -5.65 17.79
N PRO A 112 6.33 -6.60 17.61
CA PRO A 112 6.12 -7.25 16.32
C PRO A 112 5.94 -6.21 15.21
N SER A 113 6.27 -6.55 13.95
CA SER A 113 6.12 -5.60 12.85
C SER A 113 4.67 -5.12 12.69
N ALA A 114 4.51 -3.83 12.38
CA ALA A 114 3.22 -3.20 12.08
C ALA A 114 2.44 -3.92 10.96
N HIS A 115 3.14 -4.61 10.05
CA HIS A 115 2.53 -5.44 9.02
C HIS A 115 1.73 -6.62 9.57
N ARG A 116 1.94 -7.02 10.84
CA ARG A 116 1.16 -8.07 11.48
C ARG A 116 -0.34 -7.73 11.54
N THR A 117 -0.69 -6.46 11.74
CA THR A 117 -2.09 -6.01 11.77
C THR A 117 -2.80 -6.21 10.43
N ALA A 118 -2.06 -6.04 9.33
CA ALA A 118 -2.58 -6.19 7.98
C ALA A 118 -2.44 -7.61 7.40
N LEU A 119 -1.99 -8.58 8.20
CA LEU A 119 -1.79 -9.96 7.75
C LEU A 119 -3.08 -10.60 7.21
N PRO A 120 -4.24 -10.52 7.88
CA PRO A 120 -5.48 -11.11 7.35
C PRO A 120 -5.87 -10.56 5.97
N ILE A 121 -5.68 -9.25 5.74
CA ILE A 121 -5.95 -8.63 4.43
C ILE A 121 -5.03 -9.23 3.36
N ARG A 122 -3.74 -9.42 3.66
CA ARG A 122 -2.79 -10.08 2.74
C ARG A 122 -3.17 -11.53 2.45
N GLN A 123 -3.63 -12.28 3.44
CA GLN A 123 -4.08 -13.66 3.25
C GLN A 123 -5.25 -13.75 2.26
N VAL A 124 -6.19 -12.81 2.31
CA VAL A 124 -7.27 -12.70 1.31
C VAL A 124 -6.72 -12.39 -0.08
N ILE A 125 -5.79 -11.44 -0.20
CA ILE A 125 -5.15 -11.12 -1.48
C ILE A 125 -4.43 -12.35 -2.06
N TYR A 126 -3.70 -13.10 -1.23
CA TYR A 126 -3.03 -14.33 -1.66
C TYR A 126 -4.02 -15.40 -2.12
N GLY A 127 -5.15 -15.54 -1.44
CA GLY A 127 -6.23 -16.43 -1.87
C GLY A 127 -6.73 -16.06 -3.26
N LEU A 128 -6.97 -14.77 -3.51
CA LEU A 128 -7.47 -14.29 -4.80
C LEU A 128 -6.45 -14.51 -5.93
N LEU A 129 -5.16 -14.28 -5.66
CA LEU A 129 -4.12 -14.35 -6.67
C LEU A 129 -3.66 -15.78 -6.98
N LEU A 130 -3.63 -16.66 -5.98
CA LEU A 130 -3.02 -17.99 -6.11
C LEU A 130 -4.03 -19.14 -6.17
N THR A 131 -5.27 -18.85 -6.57
CA THR A 131 -6.26 -19.90 -6.85
C THR A 131 -5.79 -20.70 -8.07
N GLU A 132 -5.23 -21.90 -7.85
CA GLU A 132 -4.69 -22.73 -8.94
C GLU A 132 -5.82 -23.37 -9.77
N PRO A 133 -5.72 -23.37 -11.11
CA PRO A 133 -6.56 -24.20 -11.95
C PRO A 133 -6.17 -25.68 -11.79
N ARG A 134 -7.13 -26.60 -11.61
CA ARG A 134 -6.82 -28.05 -11.64
C ARG A 134 -6.33 -28.42 -13.04
N GLY A 135 -5.03 -28.64 -13.17
CA GLY A 135 -4.34 -28.99 -14.41
C GLY A 135 -2.88 -29.38 -14.18
N SER A 136 -2.29 -28.99 -13.06
CA SER A 136 -1.05 -29.61 -12.54
C SER A 136 -1.29 -31.10 -12.30
N PRO A 137 -0.35 -31.99 -12.67
CA PRO A 137 -0.54 -33.44 -12.56
C PRO A 137 -0.98 -33.79 -11.15
N ALA A 138 -2.07 -34.54 -11.06
CA ALA A 138 -2.68 -34.94 -9.80
C ALA A 138 -1.59 -35.47 -8.85
N PRO A 139 -1.55 -35.01 -7.59
CA PRO A 139 -0.69 -35.67 -6.61
C PRO A 139 -1.05 -37.16 -6.57
N PRO A 140 -0.07 -38.04 -6.30
CA PRO A 140 -0.29 -39.49 -6.28
C PRO A 140 -1.49 -39.85 -5.39
N PRO A 141 -2.26 -40.89 -5.76
CA PRO A 141 -3.50 -41.25 -5.06
C PRO A 141 -3.22 -41.48 -3.58
N GLY A 142 -3.85 -40.66 -2.72
CA GLY A 142 -3.66 -40.69 -1.26
C GLY A 142 -3.38 -39.34 -0.60
N ARG A 143 -3.09 -38.27 -1.36
CA ARG A 143 -2.99 -36.90 -0.85
C ARG A 143 -3.99 -36.00 -1.56
N GLN A 144 -5.18 -35.85 -0.98
CA GLN A 144 -6.02 -34.68 -1.27
C GLN A 144 -5.24 -33.46 -0.75
N SER A 145 -4.58 -32.71 -1.62
CA SER A 145 -3.95 -31.46 -1.20
C SER A 145 -5.03 -30.39 -1.06
N THR A 146 -5.70 -30.35 0.08
CA THR A 146 -6.52 -29.22 0.57
C THR A 146 -5.65 -28.08 1.10
N GLN A 147 -4.35 -28.05 0.80
CA GLN A 147 -3.42 -27.03 1.29
C GLN A 147 -3.60 -25.74 0.49
N LEU A 148 -4.03 -24.68 1.19
CA LEU A 148 -4.10 -23.34 0.62
C LEU A 148 -2.70 -22.87 0.19
N PRO A 149 -2.61 -22.04 -0.86
CA PRO A 149 -1.34 -21.56 -1.36
C PRO A 149 -0.58 -20.76 -0.29
N VAL A 150 0.75 -20.75 -0.40
CA VAL A 150 1.67 -20.12 0.55
C VAL A 150 2.54 -19.10 -0.17
N VAL A 151 2.70 -17.93 0.46
CA VAL A 151 3.57 -16.84 0.01
C VAL A 151 4.70 -16.64 1.01
N CYS A 152 5.92 -16.45 0.49
CA CYS A 152 7.09 -16.15 1.30
C CYS A 152 7.18 -14.64 1.59
N GLU A 153 6.91 -14.22 2.82
CA GLU A 153 7.10 -12.84 3.27
C GLU A 153 8.48 -12.64 3.90
N PHE A 154 9.16 -11.58 3.47
CA PHE A 154 10.34 -11.04 4.14
C PHE A 154 9.92 -9.81 4.95
N GLY A 155 9.80 -10.00 6.26
CA GLY A 155 9.37 -8.98 7.21
C GLY A 155 10.46 -8.61 8.20
N ARG A 156 10.24 -7.53 8.95
CA ARG A 156 11.11 -7.15 10.06
C ARG A 156 10.92 -8.09 11.25
N LEU A 157 12.03 -8.53 11.84
CA LEU A 157 12.09 -9.02 13.21
C LEU A 157 13.15 -8.20 13.96
N GLN A 158 12.72 -7.30 14.84
CA GLN A 158 13.64 -6.36 15.51
C GLN A 158 14.51 -5.60 14.49
N LYS A 159 15.83 -5.79 14.52
CA LYS A 159 16.78 -5.11 13.63
C LYS A 159 17.18 -5.97 12.42
N THR A 160 16.57 -7.13 12.22
CA THR A 160 16.87 -8.06 11.13
C THR A 160 15.64 -8.29 10.25
N ILE A 161 15.87 -8.97 9.13
CA ILE A 161 14.81 -9.44 8.23
C ILE A 161 14.60 -10.93 8.49
N GLN A 162 13.35 -11.33 8.63
CA GLN A 162 12.92 -12.71 8.80
C GLN A 162 12.12 -13.16 7.59
N LYS A 163 12.42 -14.37 7.12
CA LYS A 163 11.62 -15.09 6.14
C LYS A 163 10.49 -15.84 6.86
N THR A 164 9.25 -15.63 6.45
CA THR A 164 8.06 -16.28 6.98
C THR A 164 7.17 -16.78 5.85
N ASN A 165 6.58 -17.94 6.00
CA ASN A 165 5.63 -18.50 5.04
C ASN A 165 4.22 -18.18 5.52
N VAL A 166 3.45 -17.46 4.71
CA VAL A 166 2.08 -17.06 5.01
C VAL A 166 1.12 -17.82 4.11
N GLN A 167 0.19 -18.53 4.74
CA GLN A 167 -0.88 -19.25 4.05
C GLN A 167 -2.00 -18.27 3.66
N ALA A 168 -2.52 -18.43 2.45
CA ALA A 168 -3.70 -17.71 1.97
C ALA A 168 -4.95 -17.99 2.82
N ALA A 169 -5.92 -17.09 2.75
CA ALA A 169 -7.23 -17.26 3.38
C ALA A 169 -8.12 -18.17 2.53
N SER A 170 -9.05 -18.87 3.18
CA SER A 170 -10.19 -19.48 2.49
C SER A 170 -11.14 -18.37 2.07
N LEU A 171 -11.57 -18.39 0.81
CA LEU A 171 -12.45 -17.38 0.24
C LEU A 171 -13.91 -17.87 0.19
N PRO A 172 -14.90 -16.98 0.12
CA PRO A 172 -16.29 -17.35 -0.14
C PRO A 172 -16.43 -18.11 -1.46
N THR A 173 -17.44 -18.98 -1.61
CA THR A 173 -17.62 -19.85 -2.79
C THR A 173 -17.63 -19.11 -4.12
N GLU A 174 -18.12 -17.86 -4.14
CA GLU A 174 -18.11 -17.00 -5.34
C GLU A 174 -16.70 -16.67 -5.85
N PHE A 175 -15.71 -16.70 -4.95
CA PHE A 175 -14.29 -16.51 -5.19
C PHE A 175 -13.48 -17.80 -4.93
N CYS A 176 -14.17 -18.88 -4.57
CA CYS A 176 -13.64 -20.17 -4.18
C CYS A 176 -14.45 -21.26 -4.90
N GLY A 177 -14.20 -21.36 -6.20
CA GLY A 177 -14.50 -22.57 -6.95
C GLY A 177 -13.21 -23.31 -7.19
N ASP A 178 -13.26 -24.65 -7.23
CA ASP A 178 -12.34 -25.39 -8.11
C ASP A 178 -12.44 -24.66 -9.46
N HIS A 179 -11.38 -24.02 -9.92
CA HIS A 179 -11.36 -23.23 -11.17
C HIS A 179 -11.94 -21.81 -11.15
N PHE A 180 -11.99 -21.02 -10.07
CA PHE A 180 -12.19 -19.56 -10.24
C PHE A 180 -10.91 -18.96 -10.84
N PRO A 181 -10.85 -18.69 -12.17
CA PRO A 181 -9.63 -18.18 -12.74
C PRO A 181 -9.53 -16.69 -12.41
N LEU A 182 -8.33 -16.21 -12.09
CA LEU A 182 -8.11 -14.79 -11.84
C LEU A 182 -8.58 -13.91 -13.02
N ASP A 183 -8.59 -14.45 -14.24
CA ASP A 183 -9.17 -13.84 -15.44
C ASP A 183 -10.63 -13.38 -15.28
N LYS A 184 -11.42 -14.09 -14.48
CA LYS A 184 -12.86 -13.85 -14.31
C LYS A 184 -13.17 -12.93 -13.14
N LEU A 185 -12.16 -12.46 -12.41
CA LEU A 185 -12.36 -11.61 -11.24
C LEU A 185 -13.11 -10.32 -11.56
N THR A 186 -12.83 -9.70 -12.70
CA THR A 186 -13.51 -8.47 -13.16
C THR A 186 -14.96 -8.72 -13.58
N GLU A 187 -15.33 -9.96 -13.92
CA GLU A 187 -16.69 -10.37 -14.32
C GLU A 187 -17.60 -10.62 -13.10
N VAL A 188 -17.03 -10.83 -11.91
CA VAL A 188 -17.81 -10.99 -10.67
C VAL A 188 -18.63 -9.72 -10.41
N PRO A 189 -19.92 -9.84 -9.99
CA PRO A 189 -20.75 -8.68 -9.67
C PRO A 189 -20.06 -7.71 -8.72
N LEU A 190 -20.24 -6.40 -8.97
CA LEU A 190 -19.68 -5.34 -8.13
C LEU A 190 -20.08 -5.51 -6.65
N SER A 191 -21.32 -5.93 -6.39
CA SER A 191 -21.83 -6.18 -5.04
C SER A 191 -21.07 -7.28 -4.31
N SER A 192 -20.74 -8.38 -4.99
CA SER A 192 -19.96 -9.49 -4.43
C SER A 192 -18.51 -9.07 -4.14
N ARG A 193 -17.90 -8.32 -5.06
CA ARG A 193 -16.55 -7.75 -4.87
C ARG A 193 -16.51 -6.76 -3.71
N GLN A 194 -17.52 -5.91 -3.60
CA GLN A 194 -17.69 -4.98 -2.49
C GLN A 194 -17.91 -5.71 -1.16
N LEU A 195 -18.74 -6.75 -1.15
CA LEU A 195 -18.98 -7.57 0.03
C LEU A 195 -17.69 -8.21 0.53
N LEU A 196 -16.90 -8.84 -0.34
CA LEU A 196 -15.63 -9.46 0.04
C LEU A 196 -14.64 -8.44 0.65
N LEU A 197 -14.54 -7.25 0.06
CA LEU A 197 -13.70 -6.17 0.60
C LEU A 197 -14.15 -5.77 2.01
N LEU A 198 -15.45 -5.55 2.19
CA LEU A 198 -16.04 -5.12 3.44
C LEU A 198 -15.99 -6.20 4.53
N GLU A 199 -16.21 -7.47 4.19
CA GLU A 199 -16.05 -8.61 5.09
C GLU A 199 -14.59 -8.77 5.53
N THR A 200 -13.64 -8.62 4.61
CA THR A 200 -12.20 -8.64 4.94
C THR A 200 -11.85 -7.52 5.92
N LEU A 201 -12.45 -6.33 5.73
CA LEU A 201 -12.29 -5.21 6.65
C LEU A 201 -13.23 -5.27 7.86
N GLY A 202 -14.09 -6.29 8.00
CA GLY A 202 -15.07 -6.46 9.07
C GLY A 202 -16.02 -5.27 9.28
N VAL A 203 -16.46 -4.63 8.20
CA VAL A 203 -17.38 -3.48 8.24
C VAL A 203 -18.60 -3.76 7.36
N ARG A 204 -19.74 -3.18 7.70
CA ARG A 204 -20.95 -3.26 6.87
C ARG A 204 -21.10 -1.97 6.05
N MET A 205 -21.55 -2.08 4.81
CA MET A 205 -21.80 -0.90 3.97
C MET A 205 -22.79 0.08 4.61
N SER A 206 -23.79 -0.44 5.33
CA SER A 206 -24.77 0.39 6.06
C SER A 206 -24.12 1.34 7.07
N SER A 207 -22.99 0.96 7.67
CA SER A 207 -22.24 1.80 8.61
C SER A 207 -21.49 2.93 7.90
N LEU A 208 -21.15 2.76 6.63
CA LEU A 208 -20.39 3.72 5.82
C LEU A 208 -21.28 4.62 4.96
N ALA A 209 -22.59 4.36 4.90
CA ALA A 209 -23.51 5.01 3.97
C ALA A 209 -23.55 6.55 4.10
N ALA A 210 -23.34 7.08 5.31
CA ALA A 210 -23.29 8.52 5.55
C ALA A 210 -21.92 9.14 5.27
N VAL A 211 -20.84 8.34 5.20
CA VAL A 211 -19.48 8.80 4.94
C VAL A 211 -19.32 9.13 3.44
N PRO A 212 -18.68 10.26 3.09
CA PRO A 212 -18.37 10.59 1.70
C PRO A 212 -17.67 9.44 0.98
N SER A 213 -18.03 9.18 -0.27
CA SER A 213 -17.61 7.97 -1.01
C SER A 213 -16.09 7.76 -1.05
N HIS A 214 -15.32 8.84 -1.26
CA HIS A 214 -13.85 8.81 -1.29
C HIS A 214 -13.20 8.59 0.09
N LEU A 215 -13.96 8.70 1.18
CA LEU A 215 -13.52 8.42 2.55
C LEU A 215 -14.04 7.09 3.10
N GLN A 216 -14.90 6.37 2.38
CA GLN A 216 -15.45 5.09 2.83
C GLN A 216 -14.37 4.04 3.06
N LEU A 217 -13.39 3.92 2.15
CA LEU A 217 -12.29 2.97 2.31
C LEU A 217 -11.38 3.35 3.49
N PRO A 218 -10.89 4.60 3.64
CA PRO A 218 -10.17 5.03 4.84
C PRO A 218 -10.95 4.80 6.15
N ALA A 219 -12.26 5.07 6.16
CA ALA A 219 -13.11 4.83 7.33
C ALA A 219 -13.20 3.33 7.66
N ALA A 220 -13.44 2.48 6.67
CA ALA A 220 -13.48 1.02 6.83
C ALA A 220 -12.15 0.45 7.36
N VAL A 221 -11.03 0.91 6.81
CA VAL A 221 -9.68 0.57 7.28
C VAL A 221 -9.46 1.04 8.71
N THR A 222 -9.99 2.21 9.09
CA THR A 222 -9.86 2.74 10.45
C THR A 222 -10.65 1.87 11.44
N CYS A 223 -11.88 1.45 11.10
CA CYS A 223 -12.64 0.48 11.89
C CYS A 223 -11.87 -0.85 12.06
N TYR A 224 -11.29 -1.37 10.96
CA TYR A 224 -10.48 -2.58 11.00
C TYR A 224 -9.26 -2.43 11.92
N TRP A 225 -8.52 -1.33 11.77
CA TRP A 225 -7.33 -1.02 12.58
C TRP A 225 -7.67 -0.93 14.06
N LEU A 226 -8.76 -0.27 14.45
CA LEU A 226 -9.20 -0.17 15.85
C LEU A 226 -9.46 -1.54 16.49
N ARG A 227 -9.96 -2.51 15.72
CA ARG A 227 -10.25 -3.87 16.22
C ARG A 227 -9.03 -4.78 16.25
N CYS A 228 -8.05 -4.56 15.37
CA CYS A 228 -6.95 -5.49 15.14
C CYS A 228 -5.58 -4.98 15.62
N SER A 229 -5.45 -3.71 15.99
CA SER A 229 -4.19 -3.11 16.45
C SER A 229 -3.67 -3.79 17.72
N GLU A 230 -2.37 -4.02 17.78
CA GLU A 230 -1.68 -4.47 18.99
C GLU A 230 -0.42 -3.60 19.20
N PRO A 231 -0.35 -2.75 20.23
CA PRO A 231 -1.33 -2.57 21.31
C PRO A 231 -2.63 -1.88 20.83
N PRO A 232 -3.71 -1.94 21.63
CA PRO A 232 -4.95 -1.23 21.34
C PRO A 232 -4.74 0.26 21.09
N VAL A 233 -5.44 0.79 20.09
CA VAL A 233 -5.41 2.21 19.74
C VAL A 233 -5.91 3.07 20.90
N ARG A 234 -5.11 4.06 21.30
CA ARG A 234 -5.51 5.06 22.30
C ARG A 234 -6.41 6.11 21.65
N ILE A 235 -7.38 6.65 22.39
CA ILE A 235 -8.32 7.65 21.86
C ILE A 235 -7.64 8.85 21.20
N HIS A 236 -6.53 9.35 21.76
CA HIS A 236 -5.77 10.46 21.17
C HIS A 236 -5.16 10.12 19.79
N GLN A 237 -4.77 8.86 19.58
CA GLN A 237 -4.25 8.39 18.28
C GLN A 237 -5.39 8.35 17.25
N LEU A 238 -6.56 7.83 17.63
CA LEU A 238 -7.75 7.84 16.79
C LEU A 238 -8.15 9.28 16.42
N LYS A 239 -8.34 10.15 17.42
CA LYS A 239 -8.74 11.54 17.20
C LYS A 239 -7.73 12.30 16.34
N ALA A 240 -6.43 12.08 16.54
CA ALA A 240 -5.38 12.68 15.71
C ALA A 240 -5.47 12.24 14.25
N LEU A 241 -5.70 10.95 14.00
CA LEU A 241 -5.88 10.41 12.65
C LEU A 241 -7.12 11.01 11.98
N LEU A 242 -8.26 11.06 12.67
CA LEU A 242 -9.48 11.64 12.12
C LEU A 242 -9.34 13.14 11.83
N LEU A 243 -8.72 13.91 12.74
CA LEU A 243 -8.41 15.31 12.48
C LEU A 243 -7.46 15.49 11.29
N MET A 244 -6.50 14.58 11.09
CA MET A 244 -5.63 14.58 9.91
C MET A 244 -6.44 14.38 8.62
N ILE A 245 -7.37 13.41 8.60
CA ILE A 245 -8.26 13.18 7.44
C ILE A 245 -9.12 14.42 7.15
N VAL A 246 -9.72 15.02 8.18
CA VAL A 246 -10.52 16.25 8.06
C VAL A 246 -9.68 17.44 7.58
N SER A 247 -8.43 17.56 8.04
CA SER A 247 -7.47 18.57 7.54
C SER A 247 -7.20 18.39 6.05
N GLY A 248 -7.14 17.14 5.58
CA GLY A 248 -7.01 16.79 4.17
C GLY A 248 -8.20 17.25 3.34
N GLU A 249 -9.41 17.01 3.83
CA GLU A 249 -10.64 17.48 3.18
C GLU A 249 -10.73 19.00 3.12
N LEU A 250 -10.34 19.68 4.20
CA LEU A 250 -10.25 21.14 4.21
C LEU A 250 -9.29 21.65 3.13
N HIS A 251 -8.12 21.03 2.99
CA HIS A 251 -7.17 21.42 1.94
C HIS A 251 -7.71 21.13 0.53
N ARG A 252 -8.47 20.04 0.36
CA ARG A 252 -9.12 19.68 -0.91
C ARG A 252 -10.17 20.72 -1.29
N THR A 253 -11.07 21.09 -0.38
CA THR A 253 -12.15 22.05 -0.67
C THR A 253 -11.63 23.47 -0.89
N THR A 254 -10.50 23.87 -0.29
CA THR A 254 -9.93 25.21 -0.46
C THR A 254 -9.03 25.36 -1.67
N THR A 255 -8.26 24.33 -2.03
CA THR A 255 -7.22 24.43 -3.08
C THR A 255 -7.72 23.93 -4.44
N ASP A 256 -8.70 23.03 -4.44
CA ASP A 256 -9.35 22.50 -5.63
C ASP A 256 -10.87 22.46 -5.45
N PRO A 257 -11.52 23.64 -5.26
CA PRO A 257 -12.96 23.71 -5.25
C PRO A 257 -13.46 23.35 -6.65
N GLY A 258 -14.12 22.19 -6.77
CA GLY A 258 -14.77 21.82 -8.03
C GLY A 258 -15.65 22.99 -8.54
N PRO A 259 -15.71 23.22 -9.86
CA PRO A 259 -16.49 24.33 -10.40
C PRO A 259 -18.01 24.11 -10.16
N PRO A 260 -18.81 25.12 -9.76
CA PRO A 260 -18.49 26.52 -9.45
C PRO A 260 -18.75 26.86 -7.97
N VAL A 261 -18.22 26.08 -7.01
CA VAL A 261 -18.47 26.32 -5.58
C VAL A 261 -17.26 27.02 -4.98
N SER A 262 -17.35 28.34 -4.72
CA SER A 262 -16.36 29.01 -3.88
C SER A 262 -16.32 28.33 -2.51
N PRO A 263 -15.14 28.12 -1.90
CA PRO A 263 -15.05 27.60 -0.54
C PRO A 263 -15.93 28.44 0.40
N ALA A 264 -16.66 27.80 1.31
CA ALA A 264 -17.42 28.54 2.31
C ALA A 264 -16.49 29.51 3.07
N GLU A 265 -16.98 30.69 3.42
CA GLU A 265 -16.17 31.68 4.16
C GLU A 265 -15.62 31.07 5.46
N GLU A 266 -16.43 30.24 6.14
CA GLU A 266 -16.05 29.48 7.33
C GLU A 266 -14.87 28.52 7.08
N ASP A 267 -14.86 27.81 5.96
CA ASP A 267 -13.80 26.86 5.60
C ASP A 267 -12.49 27.59 5.28
N SER A 268 -12.58 28.76 4.65
CA SER A 268 -11.40 29.61 4.39
C SER A 268 -10.79 30.11 5.70
N VAL A 269 -11.61 30.55 6.65
CA VAL A 269 -11.15 30.96 7.99
C VAL A 269 -10.53 29.78 8.74
N ALA A 270 -11.18 28.62 8.73
CA ALA A 270 -10.65 27.39 9.35
C ALA A 270 -9.31 26.99 8.74
N TYR A 271 -9.14 27.11 7.42
CA TYR A 271 -7.89 26.84 6.72
C TYR A 271 -6.77 27.78 7.16
N HIS A 272 -7.03 29.08 7.22
CA HIS A 272 -6.03 30.04 7.71
C HIS A 272 -5.63 29.77 9.18
N GLN A 273 -6.59 29.42 10.03
CA GLN A 273 -6.31 29.02 11.42
C GLN A 273 -5.46 27.74 11.50
N PHE A 274 -5.77 26.75 10.66
CA PHE A 274 -5.02 25.50 10.56
C PHE A 274 -3.59 25.72 10.06
N VAL A 275 -3.39 26.54 9.02
CA VAL A 275 -2.06 26.91 8.53
C VAL A 275 -1.25 27.62 9.62
N LYS A 276 -1.86 28.60 10.30
CA LYS A 276 -1.22 29.28 11.44
C LYS A 276 -0.87 28.31 12.57
N TRP A 277 -1.73 27.34 12.85
CA TRP A 277 -1.44 26.28 13.83
C TRP A 277 -0.25 25.42 13.38
N LYS A 278 -0.20 25.02 12.11
CA LYS A 278 0.90 24.23 11.52
C LYS A 278 2.24 24.96 11.59
N GLU A 279 2.26 26.27 11.43
CA GLU A 279 3.48 27.10 11.47
C GLU A 279 3.99 27.39 12.90
N LYS A 280 3.14 27.27 13.92
CA LYS A 280 3.58 27.46 15.31
C LYS A 280 4.70 26.48 15.64
N LYS A 281 5.85 26.99 16.10
CA LYS A 281 6.95 26.15 16.61
C LYS A 281 6.52 25.49 17.91
N LEU A 282 6.50 24.16 17.93
CA LEU A 282 6.33 23.39 19.15
C LEU A 282 7.70 23.22 19.82
N PRO A 283 7.80 23.25 21.16
CA PRO A 283 9.01 22.81 21.85
C PRO A 283 9.42 21.42 21.38
N SER A 284 10.73 21.17 21.27
CA SER A 284 11.25 19.84 20.93
C SER A 284 10.78 18.83 21.95
N GLN A 285 9.75 18.05 21.61
CA GLN A 285 9.22 16.99 22.45
C GLN A 285 9.78 15.64 22.00
N GLU A 286 9.91 14.70 22.94
CA GLU A 286 10.37 13.35 22.62
C GLU A 286 9.48 12.68 21.57
N PHE A 287 10.11 11.94 20.66
CA PHE A 287 9.42 11.19 19.63
C PHE A 287 8.62 10.05 20.27
N ASP A 288 7.29 10.12 20.17
CA ASP A 288 6.41 9.07 20.68
C ASP A 288 6.45 7.84 19.76
N LEU A 289 7.33 6.91 20.11
CA LEU A 289 7.54 5.67 19.38
C LEU A 289 6.31 4.75 19.40
N ASP A 290 5.47 4.80 20.44
CA ASP A 290 4.24 4.01 20.52
C ASP A 290 3.17 4.57 19.58
N ALA A 291 3.01 5.89 19.51
CA ALA A 291 2.15 6.51 18.50
C ALA A 291 2.64 6.22 17.08
N ALA A 292 3.95 6.31 16.84
CA ALA A 292 4.55 6.00 15.54
C ALA A 292 4.21 4.57 15.10
N HIS A 293 4.39 3.60 16.01
CA HIS A 293 4.07 2.21 15.73
C HIS A 293 2.58 2.01 15.43
N SER A 294 1.70 2.63 16.21
CA SER A 294 0.25 2.54 16.01
C SER A 294 -0.18 3.12 14.65
N PHE A 295 0.37 4.27 14.25
CA PHE A 295 0.11 4.83 12.92
C PHE A 295 0.72 4.00 11.79
N CYS A 296 1.91 3.41 12.00
CA CYS A 296 2.48 2.47 11.02
C CYS A 296 1.55 1.27 10.79
N GLN A 297 0.87 0.76 11.83
CA GLN A 297 -0.13 -0.31 11.69
C GLN A 297 -1.31 0.14 10.84
N TRP A 298 -1.84 1.34 11.08
CA TRP A 298 -2.90 1.90 10.24
C TRP A 298 -2.45 2.05 8.78
N GLN A 299 -1.24 2.57 8.54
CA GLN A 299 -0.68 2.72 7.19
C GLN A 299 -0.52 1.36 6.49
N CYS A 300 -0.07 0.31 7.20
CA CYS A 300 -0.03 -1.05 6.67
C CYS A 300 -1.43 -1.57 6.30
N CYS A 301 -2.44 -1.32 7.14
CA CYS A 301 -3.81 -1.73 6.87
C CYS A 301 -4.39 -0.98 5.67
N LEU A 302 -4.16 0.33 5.58
CA LEU A 302 -4.58 1.14 4.44
C LEU A 302 -3.93 0.66 3.15
N GLN A 303 -2.62 0.41 3.17
CA GLN A 303 -1.89 -0.09 2.00
C GLN A 303 -2.46 -1.40 1.48
N MET A 304 -2.68 -2.38 2.37
CA MET A 304 -3.24 -3.68 1.95
C MET A 304 -4.73 -3.57 1.58
N GLY A 305 -5.49 -2.71 2.25
CA GLY A 305 -6.89 -2.43 1.91
C GLY A 305 -7.03 -1.78 0.52
N LEU A 306 -6.12 -0.88 0.15
CA LEU A 306 -6.02 -0.30 -1.19
C LEU A 306 -5.69 -1.36 -2.23
N TYR A 307 -4.68 -2.20 -1.99
CA TYR A 307 -4.32 -3.27 -2.93
C TYR A 307 -5.45 -4.26 -3.13
N LEU A 308 -6.19 -4.60 -2.06
CA LEU A 308 -7.38 -5.44 -2.17
C LEU A 308 -8.50 -4.74 -2.95
N ASN A 309 -8.77 -3.47 -2.66
CA ASN A 309 -9.77 -2.67 -3.40
C ASN A 309 -9.43 -2.62 -4.90
N GLN A 310 -8.18 -2.32 -5.24
CA GLN A 310 -7.68 -2.29 -6.62
C GLN A 310 -7.77 -3.64 -7.30
N LEU A 311 -7.35 -4.72 -6.63
CA LEU A 311 -7.45 -6.07 -7.15
C LEU A 311 -8.91 -6.44 -7.47
N LEU A 312 -9.85 -6.06 -6.60
CA LEU A 312 -11.29 -6.21 -6.79
C LEU A 312 -11.91 -5.22 -7.79
N SER A 313 -11.08 -4.54 -8.59
CA SER A 313 -11.49 -3.52 -9.57
C SER A 313 -12.27 -2.36 -8.94
N ALA A 314 -11.75 -1.85 -7.82
CA ALA A 314 -12.17 -0.65 -7.10
C ALA A 314 -13.68 -0.59 -6.75
N PRO A 315 -14.20 -1.54 -5.94
CA PRO A 315 -15.60 -1.51 -5.50
C PRO A 315 -15.92 -0.35 -4.53
N LEU A 316 -14.90 0.27 -3.92
CA LEU A 316 -14.99 1.56 -3.24
C LEU A 316 -14.11 2.59 -3.95
N ALA A 317 -14.51 3.87 -3.87
CA ALA A 317 -13.72 4.95 -4.44
C ALA A 317 -12.34 5.04 -3.76
N GLU A 318 -11.30 5.18 -4.57
CA GLU A 318 -9.95 5.34 -4.04
C GLU A 318 -9.79 6.72 -3.39
N PRO A 319 -9.23 6.78 -2.16
CA PRO A 319 -8.96 8.04 -1.51
C PRO A 319 -7.79 8.76 -2.18
N ASP A 320 -7.80 10.08 -2.10
CA ASP A 320 -6.67 10.89 -2.54
C ASP A 320 -5.49 10.77 -1.56
N LEU A 321 -4.49 9.97 -1.93
CA LEU A 321 -3.28 9.74 -1.15
C LEU A 321 -2.28 10.91 -1.22
N SER A 322 -2.49 11.90 -2.09
CA SER A 322 -1.52 12.96 -2.36
C SER A 322 -1.41 13.97 -1.20
N SER A 323 -0.65 13.64 -0.16
CA SER A 323 -0.39 14.47 1.04
C SER A 323 -1.62 14.96 1.85
N ARG A 324 -2.83 14.68 1.37
CA ARG A 324 -4.11 15.12 1.93
C ARG A 324 -4.60 14.14 3.00
N LEU A 325 -4.60 12.83 2.71
CA LEU A 325 -5.12 11.83 3.64
C LEU A 325 -4.24 11.65 4.90
N TYR A 326 -2.91 11.69 4.74
CA TYR A 326 -1.99 11.41 5.84
C TYR A 326 -0.69 12.20 5.74
N SER A 327 -0.25 12.75 6.87
CA SER A 327 1.09 13.32 7.05
C SER A 327 1.64 12.92 8.42
N GLY A 328 2.76 12.20 8.41
CA GLY A 328 3.39 11.71 9.64
C GLY A 328 3.75 12.83 10.62
N THR A 329 4.25 13.96 10.13
CA THR A 329 4.60 15.10 11.00
C THR A 329 3.37 15.74 11.63
N LEU A 330 2.27 15.86 10.88
CA LEU A 330 1.04 16.48 11.35
C LEU A 330 0.28 15.57 12.32
N VAL A 331 0.12 14.28 12.00
CA VAL A 331 -0.63 13.35 12.86
C VAL A 331 0.07 13.15 14.21
N HIS A 332 1.40 13.13 14.23
CA HIS A 332 2.17 13.07 15.47
C HIS A 332 1.98 14.32 16.31
N ARG A 333 2.02 15.50 15.69
CA ARG A 333 1.76 16.77 16.37
C ARG A 333 0.35 16.82 16.96
N LEU A 334 -0.67 16.47 16.16
CA LEU A 334 -2.06 16.39 16.62
C LEU A 334 -2.19 15.44 17.81
N CYS A 335 -1.58 14.25 17.73
CA CYS A 335 -1.60 13.26 18.81
C CYS A 335 -0.93 13.78 20.09
N GLN A 336 0.21 14.47 19.97
CA GLN A 336 0.90 15.08 21.11
C GLN A 336 0.07 16.18 21.75
N GLU A 337 -0.43 17.13 20.96
CA GLU A 337 -1.20 18.24 21.51
C GLU A 337 -2.52 17.76 22.13
N LEU A 338 -3.20 16.77 21.54
CA LEU A 338 -4.40 16.17 22.14
C LEU A 338 -4.16 15.57 23.53
N LYS A 339 -2.96 15.05 23.81
CA LYS A 339 -2.62 14.54 25.15
C LYS A 339 -2.46 15.65 26.18
N SER A 340 -2.03 16.84 25.75
CA SER A 340 -1.77 17.98 26.63
C SER A 340 -2.96 18.94 26.74
N ALA A 341 -3.74 19.07 25.69
CA ALA A 341 -4.83 20.03 25.57
C ALA A 341 -5.98 19.44 24.73
N PRO A 342 -7.13 19.13 25.35
CA PRO A 342 -8.32 18.65 24.62
C PRO A 342 -8.88 19.64 23.61
N SER A 343 -8.53 20.93 23.72
CA SER A 343 -9.01 21.99 22.82
C SER A 343 -8.61 21.80 21.36
N VAL A 344 -7.61 20.97 21.04
CA VAL A 344 -7.23 20.64 19.66
C VAL A 344 -8.33 19.90 18.90
N GLU A 345 -9.23 19.22 19.59
CA GLU A 345 -10.42 18.63 18.99
C GLU A 345 -11.35 19.70 18.38
N SER A 346 -11.29 20.93 18.89
CA SER A 346 -12.05 22.08 18.39
C SER A 346 -11.32 22.88 17.30
N LEU A 347 -10.24 22.35 16.72
CA LEU A 347 -9.42 23.03 15.69
C LEU A 347 -10.23 23.51 14.48
N PHE A 348 -11.33 22.80 14.15
CA PHE A 348 -12.22 23.11 13.04
C PHE A 348 -13.59 23.65 13.49
N SER A 349 -13.74 24.06 14.75
CA SER A 349 -15.03 24.51 15.33
C SER A 349 -15.66 25.71 14.61
N VAL A 350 -14.86 26.48 13.86
CA VAL A 350 -15.34 27.60 13.04
C VAL A 350 -16.15 27.12 11.82
N SER A 351 -15.85 25.93 11.31
CA SER A 351 -16.56 25.33 10.17
C SER A 351 -17.51 24.25 10.67
N GLN A 352 -18.81 24.48 10.48
CA GLN A 352 -19.83 23.50 10.83
C GLN A 352 -19.73 22.24 9.96
N SER A 353 -19.33 22.39 8.69
CA SER A 353 -19.18 21.28 7.75
C SER A 353 -18.06 20.32 8.19
N LEU A 354 -16.89 20.85 8.52
CA LEU A 354 -15.73 20.07 8.98
C LEU A 354 -15.96 19.46 10.36
N THR A 355 -16.60 20.20 11.25
CA THR A 355 -16.99 19.69 12.57
C THR A 355 -17.99 18.53 12.41
N GLY A 356 -18.99 18.69 11.53
CA GLY A 356 -19.94 17.64 11.19
C GLY A 356 -19.26 16.40 10.61
N LEU A 357 -18.31 16.58 9.68
CA LEU A 357 -17.52 15.48 9.10
C LEU A 357 -16.70 14.75 10.17
N TYR A 358 -16.01 15.49 11.05
CA TYR A 358 -15.25 14.91 12.16
C TYR A 358 -16.14 14.04 13.06
N GLN A 359 -17.28 14.57 13.51
CA GLN A 359 -18.22 13.84 14.37
C GLN A 359 -18.83 12.62 13.67
N LEU A 360 -19.13 12.75 12.38
CA LEU A 360 -19.62 11.65 11.56
C LEU A 360 -18.58 10.52 11.48
N LEU A 361 -17.32 10.85 11.16
CA LEU A 361 -16.25 9.86 11.08
C LEU A 361 -16.01 9.20 12.45
N LEU A 362 -15.96 9.98 13.52
CA LEU A 362 -15.78 9.48 14.89
C LEU A 362 -16.89 8.49 15.28
N LYS A 363 -18.16 8.88 15.06
CA LYS A 363 -19.31 8.00 15.29
C LYS A 363 -19.27 6.73 14.43
N THR A 364 -18.82 6.84 13.19
CA THR A 364 -18.76 5.70 12.26
C THR A 364 -17.72 4.68 12.70
N VAL A 365 -16.56 5.12 13.19
CA VAL A 365 -15.47 4.22 13.58
C VAL A 365 -15.59 3.69 15.00
N GLU A 366 -16.37 4.34 15.86
CA GLU A 366 -16.69 3.87 17.23
C GLU A 366 -17.92 2.94 17.29
N SER A 367 -18.70 2.84 16.20
CA SER A 367 -19.83 1.91 16.06
C SER A 367 -19.39 0.49 15.73
#